data_AF-A0A955ULT0-F1
#
_entry.id   AF-A0A955ULT0-F1
#
_cell.length_a   1.000
_cell.length_b   1.000
_cell.length_c   1.000
_cell.angle_alpha   90.00
_cell.angle_beta   90.00
_cell.angle_gamma   90.00
#
_symmetry.space_group_name_H-M   'P 1'
#
loop_
_entity.id
_entity.type
_entity.pdbx_description
1 polymer ?
#
loop_
_entity_poly.entity_id
_entity_poly.type
_entity_poly.pdbx_seq_one_letter_code
_entity_poly.pdbx_strand_id
1 'polypeptide(L)' 'MTSRLVLACVLAGVALASTGCVRVKPWERDLLARRDMAFEPDALEAKRESHIYFSKEASMPGGSGGGGGCGCN' A
#
# COMPACT_ATOMS: atom_id res chain seq x y z
N MET A 1 32.48 3.86 34.81
CA MET A 1 32.80 2.97 33.66
C MET A 1 31.54 2.32 33.07
N THR A 2 30.62 1.83 33.91
CA THR A 2 29.33 1.25 33.49
C THR A 2 28.45 2.18 32.64
N SER A 3 28.31 3.46 33.01
CA SER A 3 27.49 4.43 32.24
C SER A 3 28.04 4.72 30.82
N ARG A 4 29.37 4.72 30.64
CA ARG A 4 29.99 4.89 29.31
C ARG A 4 29.79 3.66 28.41
N LEU A 5 29.79 2.46 28.99
CA LEU A 5 29.49 1.21 28.29
C LEU A 5 28.03 1.15 27.85
N VAL A 6 27.09 1.56 28.72
CA VAL A 6 25.66 1.62 28.37
C VAL A 6 25.42 2.62 27.23
N LEU A 7 26.04 3.80 27.29
CA LEU A 7 25.92 4.81 26.22
C LEU A 7 26.47 4.29 24.88
N ALA A 8 27.61 3.61 24.89
CA ALA A 8 28.20 3.01 23.70
C ALA A 8 27.29 1.93 23.09
N CYS A 9 26.68 1.07 23.92
CA CYS A 9 25.72 0.06 23.46
C CYS A 9 24.47 0.69 22.83
N VAL A 10 23.93 1.76 23.42
CA VAL A 10 22.77 2.47 22.87
C VAL A 10 23.10 3.11 21.51
N LEU A 11 24.26 3.77 21.40
CA LEU A 11 24.69 4.38 20.14
C LEU A 11 24.93 3.34 19.04
N ALA A 12 25.53 2.19 19.38
CA ALA A 12 25.71 1.09 18.45
C ALA A 12 24.36 0.50 17.98
N GLY A 13 23.40 0.33 18.90
CA GLY A 13 22.06 -0.16 18.57
C GLY A 13 21.29 0.78 17.62
N VAL A 14 21.37 2.09 17.84
CA VAL A 14 20.74 3.09 16.96
C VAL A 14 21.39 3.10 15.57
N ALA A 15 22.71 2.99 15.49
CA ALA A 15 23.42 2.94 14.21
C ALA A 15 23.00 1.72 13.37
N LEU A 16 22.91 0.54 14.00
CA LEU A 16 22.47 -0.70 13.34
C LEU A 16 21.03 -0.60 12.83
N ALA A 17 20.11 -0.03 13.62
CA ALA A 17 18.70 0.13 13.25
C ALA A 17 18.49 1.07 12.04
N SER A 18 19.42 2.01 11.80
CA SER A 18 19.31 2.98 10.71
C SER A 18 19.66 2.44 9.31
N THR A 19 20.23 1.23 9.22
CA THR A 19 20.75 0.67 7.95
C THR A 19 19.70 0.04 7.03
N GLY A 20 18.45 -0.13 7.48
CA GLY A 20 17.40 -0.82 6.72
C GLY A 20 16.62 0.03 5.70
N CYS A 21 16.75 1.36 5.74
CA CYS A 21 15.99 2.26 4.88
C CYS A 21 16.67 2.45 3.52
N VAL A 22 16.53 1.48 2.62
CA VAL A 22 17.00 1.59 1.22
C VAL A 22 15.91 2.16 0.32
N ARG A 23 16.25 3.20 -0.45
CA ARG A 23 15.35 3.79 -1.45
C ARG A 23 15.51 3.03 -2.77
N VAL A 24 14.58 2.12 -3.04
CA VAL A 24 14.50 1.39 -4.33
C VAL A 24 13.69 2.18 -5.35
N LYS A 25 14.04 2.02 -6.64
CA LYS A 25 13.30 2.60 -7.75
C LYS A 25 11.94 1.91 -7.88
N PRO A 26 10.89 2.59 -8.37
CA PRO A 26 9.53 2.04 -8.40
C PRO A 26 9.42 0.66 -9.07
N TRP A 27 10.12 0.43 -10.18
CA TRP A 27 10.12 -0.84 -10.93
C TRP A 27 10.92 -1.97 -10.26
N GLU A 28 11.80 -1.67 -9.30
CA GLU A 28 12.52 -2.71 -8.55
C GLU A 28 11.59 -3.42 -7.54
N ARG A 29 10.41 -2.86 -7.27
CA ARG A 29 9.36 -3.45 -6.43
C ARG A 29 8.50 -4.48 -7.15
N ASP A 30 8.58 -4.55 -8.48
CA ASP A 30 7.73 -5.41 -9.31
C ASP A 30 7.86 -6.90 -8.93
N LEU A 31 9.08 -7.34 -8.61
CA LEU A 31 9.36 -8.71 -8.16
C LEU A 31 8.64 -9.11 -6.86
N LEU A 32 8.29 -8.13 -6.02
CA LEU A 32 7.51 -8.34 -4.80
C LEU A 32 6.02 -8.05 -4.98
N ALA A 33 5.58 -7.46 -6.09
CA ALA A 33 4.19 -7.08 -6.31
C ALA A 33 3.36 -8.24 -6.89
N ARG A 34 3.14 -9.29 -6.09
CA ARG A 34 2.32 -10.43 -6.53
C ARG A 34 0.88 -10.02 -6.79
N ARG A 35 0.23 -10.66 -7.78
CA ARG A 35 -1.16 -10.37 -8.18
C ARG A 35 -2.18 -10.51 -7.05
N ASP A 36 -1.97 -11.44 -6.12
CA ASP A 36 -2.86 -11.69 -4.97
C ASP A 36 -2.75 -10.64 -3.87
N MET A 37 -1.74 -9.76 -3.93
CA MET A 37 -1.60 -8.61 -3.02
C MET A 37 -2.18 -7.33 -3.62
N ALA A 38 -2.73 -7.38 -4.84
CA ALA A 38 -3.45 -6.25 -5.41
C ALA A 38 -4.73 -5.99 -4.62
N PHE A 39 -5.13 -4.73 -4.50
CA PHE A 39 -6.41 -4.35 -3.91
C PHE A 39 -7.59 -5.03 -4.63
N GLU A 40 -7.42 -5.23 -5.95
CA GLU A 40 -8.42 -5.85 -6.79
C GLU A 40 -7.77 -6.90 -7.70
N PRO A 41 -7.57 -8.13 -7.19
CA PRO A 41 -6.84 -9.17 -7.91
C PRO A 41 -7.65 -9.75 -9.08
N ASP A 42 -8.97 -9.71 -8.99
CA ASP A 42 -9.92 -10.17 -10.01
C ASP A 42 -10.84 -9.02 -10.45
N ALA A 43 -10.58 -8.50 -11.64
CA ALA A 43 -11.35 -7.39 -12.23
C ALA A 43 -12.81 -7.77 -12.56
N LEU A 44 -13.12 -9.05 -12.78
CA LEU A 44 -14.48 -9.47 -13.07
C LEU A 44 -15.34 -9.45 -11.80
N GLU A 45 -14.78 -9.93 -10.70
CA GLU A 45 -15.48 -9.94 -9.42
C GLU A 45 -15.66 -8.52 -8.88
N ALA A 46 -14.63 -7.69 -8.97
CA ALA A 46 -14.69 -6.24 -8.69
C ALA A 46 -15.86 -5.55 -9.38
N LYS A 47 -16.02 -5.84 -10.69
CA LYS A 47 -17.07 -5.25 -11.51
C LYS A 47 -18.46 -5.78 -11.13
N ARG A 48 -18.54 -7.05 -10.72
CA ARG A 48 -19.79 -7.64 -10.22
C ARG A 48 -20.20 -6.96 -8.92
N GLU A 49 -19.28 -6.85 -7.96
CA GLU A 49 -19.54 -6.21 -6.67
C GLU A 49 -19.93 -4.74 -6.84
N SER A 50 -19.22 -3.99 -7.69
CA SER A 50 -19.54 -2.59 -7.97
C SER A 50 -20.94 -2.44 -8.59
N HIS A 51 -21.33 -3.36 -9.49
CA HIS A 51 -22.66 -3.36 -10.11
C HIS A 51 -23.77 -3.65 -9.09
N ILE A 52 -23.55 -4.62 -8.20
CA ILE A 52 -24.48 -4.94 -7.11
C ILE A 52 -24.61 -3.75 -6.15
N TYR A 53 -23.49 -3.17 -5.73
CA TYR A 53 -23.46 -2.04 -4.80
C TYR A 53 -24.19 -0.82 -5.37
N PHE A 54 -23.88 -0.45 -6.61
CA PHE A 54 -24.59 0.63 -7.32
C PHE A 54 -26.09 0.39 -7.40
N SER A 55 -26.51 -0.85 -7.69
CA SER A 55 -27.93 -1.20 -7.79
C SER A 55 -28.67 -1.08 -6.45
N LYS A 56 -27.97 -1.30 -5.34
CA LYS A 56 -28.55 -1.29 -3.99
C LYS A 56 -28.56 0.11 -3.37
N GLU A 57 -27.50 0.86 -3.59
CA GLU A 57 -27.25 2.08 -2.82
C GLU A 57 -27.29 3.35 -3.68
N ALA A 58 -27.51 3.21 -5.00
CA ALA A 58 -27.48 4.29 -5.99
C ALA A 58 -26.26 5.22 -5.84
N SER A 59 -25.16 4.68 -5.32
CA SER A 59 -23.95 5.41 -4.97
C SER A 59 -22.73 4.73 -5.59
N MET A 60 -21.76 5.54 -5.99
CA MET A 60 -20.51 5.06 -6.57
C MET A 60 -19.52 4.73 -5.44
N PRO A 61 -19.13 3.46 -5.26
CA PRO A 61 -18.07 3.13 -4.31
C PRO A 61 -16.76 3.70 -4.87
N GLY A 62 -16.06 4.52 -4.09
CA GLY A 62 -14.86 5.21 -4.52
C GLY A 62 -13.73 4.23 -4.88
N GLY A 63 -13.43 4.11 -6.18
CA GLY A 63 -12.33 3.32 -6.74
C GLY A 63 -12.22 3.61 -8.24
N SER A 64 -11.00 3.89 -8.71
CA SER A 64 -10.62 4.44 -10.03
C SER A 64 -11.73 4.43 -11.10
N GLY A 65 -12.34 5.60 -11.28
CA GLY A 65 -13.24 5.87 -12.39
C GLY A 65 -12.58 5.54 -13.74
N GLY A 66 -13.06 4.47 -14.35
CA GLY A 66 -12.94 4.28 -15.80
C GLY A 66 -13.78 5.36 -16.48
N GLY A 67 -13.17 6.12 -17.38
CA GLY A 67 -13.68 7.39 -17.90
C GLY A 67 -15.10 7.36 -18.46
N GLY A 68 -15.80 8.46 -18.22
CA GLY A 68 -16.77 9.04 -19.16
C GLY A 68 -18.25 8.95 -18.80
N GLY A 69 -18.71 9.70 -17.79
CA GLY A 69 -20.14 9.99 -17.61
C GLY A 69 -20.41 10.77 -16.31
N CYS A 70 -21.04 11.96 -16.43
CA CYS A 70 -21.29 13.00 -15.41
C CYS A 70 -21.03 12.56 -13.96
N GLY A 71 -19.80 12.77 -13.50
CA GLY A 71 -19.52 12.90 -12.08
C GLY A 71 -20.21 14.16 -11.60
N CYS A 72 -21.42 14.00 -11.10
CA CYS A 72 -22.27 15.10 -10.68
C CYS A 72 -22.69 14.81 -9.24
N ASN A 73 -21.95 15.51 -8.37
CA ASN A 73 -22.19 15.85 -6.97
C ASN A 73 -23.64 16.30 -6.74
#